data_AF-A0A2M7JPV2-F1
#
_entry.id   AF-A0A2M7JPV2-F1
#
_cell.length_a   1.000
_cell.length_b   1.000
_cell.length_c   1.000
_cell.angle_alpha   90.00
_cell.angle_beta   90.00
_cell.angle_gamma   90.00
#
_symmetry.space_group_name_H-M   'P 1'
#
loop_
_entity.id
_entity.type
_entity.pdbx_description
1 polymer ?
#
loop_
_entity_poly.entity_id
_entity_poly.type
_entity_poly.pdbx_seq_one_letter_code
_entity_poly.pdbx_strand_id
1 'polypeptide(L)'
;DVEEVLGTIPELGYEYQIILDKPKLERLKLKAEYRPEIKDARSLAGHVGEALYKGLGVESEVELIPKGSIGRVLFKAQRVITTYGQN
;
A
#
# COMPACT_ATOMS: atom_id res chain seq x y z
N ASP A 1 -5.69 -4.28 -11.46
CA ASP A 1 -4.48 -3.53 -10.99
C ASP A 1 -4.40 -3.44 -9.46
N VAL A 2 -3.29 -2.96 -8.88
CA VAL A 2 -3.14 -2.80 -7.40
C VAL A 2 -4.28 -1.97 -6.80
N GLU A 3 -4.63 -0.83 -7.43
CA GLU A 3 -5.73 0.04 -6.99
C GLU A 3 -7.07 -0.70 -6.91
N GLU A 4 -7.35 -1.54 -7.90
CA GLU A 4 -8.58 -2.32 -7.98
C GLU A 4 -8.70 -3.33 -6.84
N VAL A 5 -7.59 -4.03 -6.52
CA VAL A 5 -7.55 -4.96 -5.39
C VAL A 5 -7.76 -4.21 -4.07
N LEU A 6 -7.05 -3.11 -3.86
CA LEU A 6 -7.20 -2.31 -2.64
C LEU A 6 -8.61 -1.70 -2.51
N GLY A 7 -9.22 -1.32 -3.64
CA GLY A 7 -10.60 -0.82 -3.71
C GLY A 7 -11.65 -1.83 -3.26
N THR A 8 -11.32 -3.13 -3.21
CA THR A 8 -12.21 -4.17 -2.67
C THR A 8 -12.20 -4.26 -1.14
N ILE A 9 -11.28 -3.56 -0.46
CA ILE A 9 -11.07 -3.65 0.99
C ILE A 9 -11.61 -2.38 1.65
N PRO A 10 -12.84 -2.39 2.19
CA PRO A 10 -13.49 -1.18 2.71
C PRO A 10 -12.79 -0.57 3.93
N GLU A 11 -11.96 -1.33 4.64
CA GLU A 11 -11.18 -0.90 5.80
C GLU A 11 -10.00 0.02 5.45
N LEU A 12 -9.61 0.08 4.17
CA LEU A 12 -8.55 0.95 3.70
C LEU A 12 -9.04 2.39 3.46
N GLY A 13 -8.09 3.31 3.58
CA GLY A 13 -8.20 4.67 3.09
C GLY A 13 -8.03 4.74 1.57
N TYR A 14 -8.15 5.94 1.02
CA TYR A 14 -8.01 6.20 -0.41
C TYR A 14 -6.54 6.32 -0.86
N GLU A 15 -5.63 6.56 0.08
CA GLU A 15 -4.22 6.83 -0.19
C GLU A 15 -3.37 5.56 -0.01
N TYR A 16 -2.51 5.31 -0.98
CA TYR A 16 -1.53 4.22 -0.98
C TYR A 16 -0.33 4.60 -1.84
N GLN A 17 0.81 3.97 -1.56
CA GLN A 17 2.08 4.14 -2.27
C GLN A 17 2.78 2.80 -2.43
N ILE A 18 3.23 2.52 -3.63
CA ILE A 18 4.13 1.41 -3.94
C ILE A 18 5.55 1.91 -3.75
N ILE A 19 6.33 1.20 -2.95
CA ILE A 19 7.72 1.56 -2.64
C ILE A 19 8.66 0.70 -3.47
N LEU A 20 9.46 1.35 -4.30
CA LEU A 20 10.54 0.74 -5.06
C LEU A 20 11.86 1.12 -4.40
N ASP A 21 12.34 0.30 -3.46
CA ASP A 21 13.60 0.56 -2.76
C ASP A 21 14.84 0.00 -3.44
N LYS A 22 14.66 -0.88 -4.43
CA LYS A 22 15.72 -1.47 -5.24
C LYS A 22 15.25 -1.63 -6.68
N PRO A 23 16.17 -1.65 -7.66
CA PRO A 23 15.82 -1.85 -9.08
C PRO A 23 15.21 -3.22 -9.37
N LYS A 24 15.44 -4.21 -8.50
CA LYS A 24 14.80 -5.53 -8.56
C LYS A 24 14.23 -5.85 -7.19
N LEU A 25 12.90 -5.91 -7.11
CA LEU A 25 12.19 -6.29 -5.90
C LEU A 25 11.81 -7.76 -5.95
N GLU A 26 12.01 -8.47 -4.84
CA GLU A 26 11.51 -9.84 -4.66
C GLU A 26 10.03 -9.85 -4.25
N ARG A 27 9.56 -8.76 -3.64
CA ARG A 27 8.18 -8.57 -3.14
C ARG A 27 7.68 -7.16 -3.41
N LEU A 28 6.38 -7.02 -3.64
CA LEU A 28 5.74 -5.71 -3.77
C LEU A 28 5.69 -5.04 -2.39
N LYS A 29 6.39 -3.91 -2.21
CA LYS A 29 6.25 -3.11 -0.99
C LYS A 29 5.13 -2.10 -1.18
N LEU A 30 4.12 -2.18 -0.32
CA LEU A 30 2.96 -1.32 -0.36
C LEU A 30 2.78 -0.64 1.00
N LYS A 31 2.62 0.69 0.96
CA LYS A 31 2.19 1.48 2.09
C LYS A 31 0.77 1.97 1.83
N ALA A 32 -0.17 1.71 2.72
CA ALA A 32 -1.56 2.13 2.55
C ALA A 32 -2.13 2.73 3.84
N GLU A 33 -3.01 3.72 3.67
CA GLU A 33 -3.74 4.26 4.82
C GLU A 33 -4.85 3.30 5.23
N TYR A 34 -5.06 3.16 6.53
CA TYR A 34 -6.24 2.47 7.08
C TYR A 34 -7.19 3.47 7.73
N ARG A 35 -8.48 3.12 7.77
CA ARG A 35 -9.51 3.98 8.37
C ARG A 35 -9.43 3.96 9.91
N PRO A 36 -9.73 5.08 10.59
CA PRO A 36 -9.56 5.18 12.04
C PRO A 36 -10.39 4.18 12.86
N GLU A 37 -11.42 3.56 12.28
CA GLU A 37 -12.23 2.54 12.95
C GLU A 37 -11.50 1.19 13.12
N ILE A 38 -10.36 0.99 12.44
CA ILE A 38 -9.59 -0.25 12.49
C ILE A 38 -8.74 -0.29 13.76
N LYS A 39 -9.03 -1.28 14.61
CA LYS A 39 -8.34 -1.52 15.88
C LYS A 39 -7.11 -2.42 15.74
N ASP A 40 -7.08 -3.24 14.69
CA ASP A 40 -5.98 -4.16 14.42
C ASP A 40 -5.46 -4.02 12.99
N ALA A 41 -4.50 -3.10 12.84
CA ALA A 41 -3.82 -2.86 11.58
C ALA A 41 -2.96 -4.08 11.14
N ARG A 42 -2.54 -4.94 12.07
CA ARG A 42 -1.71 -6.11 11.72
C ARG A 42 -2.54 -7.17 11.01
N SER A 43 -3.73 -7.47 11.54
CA SER A 43 -4.66 -8.39 10.89
C SER A 43 -5.11 -7.86 9.53
N LEU A 44 -5.36 -6.56 9.41
CA LEU A 44 -5.69 -5.93 8.13
C LEU A 44 -4.52 -6.01 7.13
N ALA A 45 -3.28 -5.79 7.56
CA ALA A 45 -2.12 -5.89 6.68
C ALA A 45 -1.98 -7.32 6.08
N GLY A 46 -2.26 -8.34 6.88
CA GLY A 46 -2.32 -9.73 6.41
C GLY A 46 -3.40 -9.95 5.36
N HIS A 47 -4.62 -9.45 5.60
CA HIS A 47 -5.73 -9.52 4.64
C HIS A 47 -5.40 -8.81 3.32
N VAL A 48 -4.79 -7.63 3.38
CA VAL A 48 -4.37 -6.89 2.18
C VAL A 48 -3.31 -7.67 1.40
N GLY A 49 -2.32 -8.24 2.09
CA GLY A 49 -1.29 -9.07 1.45
C GLY A 49 -1.88 -10.30 0.76
N GLU A 50 -2.85 -10.96 1.39
CA GLU A 50 -3.56 -12.11 0.82
C GLU A 50 -4.39 -11.70 -0.40
N ALA A 51 -5.11 -10.58 -0.33
CA ALA A 51 -5.88 -10.05 -1.45
C ALA A 51 -4.98 -9.70 -2.65
N LEU A 52 -3.82 -9.09 -2.42
CA LEU A 52 -2.84 -8.80 -3.47
C LEU A 52 -2.27 -10.09 -4.08
N TYR A 53 -1.98 -11.09 -3.26
CA TYR A 53 -1.54 -12.39 -3.76
C TYR A 53 -2.61 -13.08 -4.60
N LYS A 54 -3.87 -13.10 -4.14
CA LYS A 54 -4.99 -13.70 -4.88
C LYS A 54 -5.31 -12.95 -6.17
N GLY A 55 -5.26 -11.62 -6.14
CA GLY A 55 -5.63 -10.77 -7.28
C GLY A 55 -4.53 -10.64 -8.33
N LEU A 56 -3.26 -10.64 -7.93
CA LEU A 56 -2.12 -10.30 -8.80
C LEU A 56 -1.05 -11.40 -8.84
N GLY A 57 -1.10 -12.40 -7.97
CA GLY A 57 -0.07 -13.46 -7.88
C GLY A 57 1.26 -13.01 -7.28
N VAL A 58 1.29 -11.86 -6.59
CA VAL A 58 2.53 -11.23 -6.10
C VAL A 58 2.58 -11.24 -4.57
N GLU A 59 3.67 -11.77 -4.01
CA GLU A 59 3.95 -11.60 -2.58
C GLU A 59 4.18 -10.13 -2.25
N SER A 60 3.50 -9.65 -1.21
CA SER A 60 3.48 -8.24 -0.85
C SER A 60 3.87 -8.01 0.60
N GLU A 61 4.69 -7.00 0.85
CA GLU A 61 5.00 -6.46 2.17
C GLU A 61 4.13 -5.22 2.38
N VAL A 62 3.17 -5.31 3.29
CA VAL A 62 2.15 -4.27 3.50
C VAL A 62 2.41 -3.52 4.80
N GLU A 63 2.67 -2.22 4.69
CA GLU A 63 2.73 -1.29 5.82
C GLU A 63 1.42 -0.48 5.87
N LEU A 64 0.67 -0.63 6.97
CA LEU A 64 -0.55 0.14 7.19
C LEU A 64 -0.29 1.30 8.14
N ILE A 65 -0.70 2.49 7.73
CA ILE A 65 -0.53 3.73 8.49
C ILE A 65 -1.87 4.46 8.71
N PRO A 66 -2.00 5.26 9.77
CA PRO A 66 -3.24 6.00 10.01
C PRO A 66 -3.59 6.93 8.85
N LYS A 67 -4.89 7.09 8.58
CA LYS A 67 -5.40 8.04 7.59
C LYS A 67 -4.82 9.46 7.79
N GLY A 68 -4.41 10.09 6.70
CA GLY A 68 -3.78 11.41 6.69
C GLY A 68 -2.26 11.41 6.86
N SER A 69 -1.62 10.24 6.95
CA SER A 69 -0.16 10.11 7.06
C SER A 69 0.54 10.14 5.71
N ILE A 70 -0.13 9.73 4.62
CA ILE A 70 0.34 9.93 3.26
C ILE A 70 -0.03 11.36 2.87
N GLY A 71 0.99 12.20 2.68
CA GLY A 71 0.80 13.60 2.32
C GLY A 71 -0.09 13.72 1.08
N ARG A 72 -1.26 14.36 1.22
CA ARG A 72 -2.11 14.69 0.08
C ARG A 72 -1.42 15.74 -0.78
N VAL A 73 -0.71 15.30 -1.80
CA VAL A 73 -0.21 16.21 -2.84
C VAL A 73 -1.40 16.82 -3.55
N LEU A 74 -1.51 18.16 -3.50
CA LEU A 74 -2.57 18.94 -4.17
C LEU A 74 -2.59 18.75 -5.71
N PHE A 75 -1.53 18.14 -6.26
CA PHE A 75 -1.37 17.82 -7.67
C PHE A 75 -0.96 16.35 -7.82
N LYS A 76 -1.92 15.51 -8.21
CA LYS A 76 -1.82 14.06 -8.51
C LYS A 76 -1.21 13.20 -7.38
N ALA A 77 -1.96 12.19 -6.94
CA ALA A 77 -1.46 11.20 -6.00
C ALA A 77 -0.22 10.50 -6.60
N GLN A 78 0.94 10.65 -5.94
CA GLN A 78 2.15 9.93 -6.32
C GLN A 78 2.05 8.51 -5.76
N ARG A 79 1.59 7.58 -6.60
CA ARG A 79 1.34 6.17 -6.22
C ARG A 79 2.58 5.28 -6.24
N VAL A 80 3.70 5.74 -6.81
CA VAL A 80 4.98 5.00 -6.86
C VAL A 80 6.10 5.90 -6.34
N ILE A 81 6.82 5.43 -5.34
CA ILE A 81 8.02 6.08 -4.78
C ILE A 81 9.23 5.22 -5.12
N THR A 82 10.20 5.77 -5.85
CA THR A 82 11.51 5.16 -6.05
C THR A 82 12.51 5.72 -5.05
N THR A 83 13.06 4.90 -4.16
CA THR A 83 14.10 5.33 -3.20
C THR A 83 15.50 4.86 -3.59
N TYR A 84 15.65 4.00 -4.60
CA TYR A 84 16.96 3.69 -5.19
C TYR A 84 17.40 4.80 -6.16
N GLY A 85 18.64 5.25 -6.06
CA GLY A 85 19.20 6.29 -6.96
C GLY A 85 19.10 7.73 -6.47
N GLN A 86 18.65 7.97 -5.22
CA GLN A 86 18.82 9.24 -4.53
C GLN A 86 20.06 9.18 -3.64
N ASN A 87 21.25 9.04 -4.24
CA ASN A 87 22.54 9.23 -3.58
C ASN A 87 23.59 9.66 -4.59
#